data_AF-A0A9P8EC92-F1
#
_entry.id   AF-A0A9P8EC92-F1
#
_cell.length_a   1.000
_cell.length_b   1.000
_cell.length_c   1.000
_cell.angle_alpha   90.00
_cell.angle_beta   90.00
_cell.angle_gamma   90.00
#
_symmetry.space_group_name_H-M   'P 1'
#
loop_
_entity.id
_entity.type
_entity.pdbx_description
1 polymer ?
#
loop_
_entity_poly.entity_id
_entity_poly.type
_entity_poly.pdbx_seq_one_letter_code
_entity_poly.pdbx_strand_id
1 'polypeptide(L)' 'MPPTEDKRKAARETIDILYEISSLLNTNLDRQSLSYCVSLIENGVNPDALATVIKDLRDRNGVATEPREK' A
#
# COMPACT_ATOMS: atom_id res chain seq x y z
N MET A 1 0.81 12.61 -24.99
CA MET A 1 -0.04 11.54 -25.58
C MET A 1 -0.98 11.06 -24.47
N PRO A 2 -2.31 11.12 -24.63
CA PRO A 2 -3.20 10.55 -23.61
C PRO A 2 -2.97 9.03 -23.54
N PRO A 3 -3.02 8.42 -22.34
CA PRO A 3 -3.02 6.98 -22.25
C PRO A 3 -4.23 6.44 -23.01
N THR A 4 -4.02 5.45 -23.88
CA THR A 4 -5.11 4.75 -24.56
C THR A 4 -6.01 4.10 -23.50
N GLU A 5 -7.30 3.96 -23.79
CA GLU A 5 -8.29 3.38 -22.87
C GLU A 5 -7.83 2.01 -22.34
N ASP A 6 -7.17 1.22 -23.20
CA ASP A 6 -6.58 -0.08 -22.85
C ASP A 6 -5.53 0.01 -21.74
N LYS A 7 -4.68 1.05 -21.74
CA LYS A 7 -3.66 1.25 -20.70
C LYS A 7 -4.29 1.57 -19.35
N ARG A 8 -5.37 2.36 -19.33
CA ARG A 8 -6.11 2.65 -18.09
C ARG A 8 -6.80 1.41 -17.55
N LYS A 9 -7.37 0.59 -18.44
CA LYS A 9 -8.00 -0.68 -18.08
C LYS A 9 -6.99 -1.65 -17.48
N ALA A 10 -5.84 -1.83 -18.13
CA ALA A 10 -4.76 -2.70 -17.64
C ALA A 10 -4.20 -2.25 -16.27
N ALA A 11 -4.01 -0.94 -16.07
CA ALA A 11 -3.55 -0.41 -14.79
C ALA A 11 -4.55 -0.69 -13.66
N ARG A 12 -5.86 -0.56 -13.94
CA ARG A 12 -6.91 -0.84 -12.96
C ARG A 12 -6.96 -2.32 -12.59
N GLU A 13 -6.90 -3.20 -13.59
CA GLU A 13 -6.84 -4.65 -13.41
C GLU A 13 -5.61 -5.08 -12.60
N THR A 14 -4.46 -4.45 -12.86
CA THR A 14 -3.23 -4.69 -12.08
C THR A 14 -3.43 -4.33 -10.61
N ILE A 15 -4.02 -3.17 -10.30
CA ILE A 15 -4.31 -2.76 -8.92
C ILE A 15 -5.35 -3.68 -8.26
N ASP A 16 -6.35 -4.15 -8.99
CA ASP A 16 -7.33 -5.10 -8.50
C ASP A 16 -6.68 -6.42 -8.08
N ILE A 17 -5.83 -7.00 -8.93
CA ILE A 17 -5.09 -8.23 -8.64
C ILE A 17 -4.15 -8.03 -7.43
N LEU A 18 -3.41 -6.92 -7.39
CA LEU A 18 -2.51 -6.63 -6.27
C LEU A 18 -3.28 -6.46 -4.96
N TYR A 19 -4.49 -5.88 -5.00
CA TYR A 19 -5.34 -5.73 -3.82
C TYR A 19 -5.82 -7.09 -3.30
N GLU A 20 -6.25 -8.00 -4.19
CA GLU A 20 -6.61 -9.37 -3.79
C GLU A 20 -5.44 -10.09 -3.13
N ILE A 21 -4.24 -10.02 -3.72
CA ILE A 21 -3.01 -10.58 -3.12
C ILE A 21 -2.77 -9.97 -1.74
N SER A 22 -2.89 -8.64 -1.61
CA SER A 22 -2.67 -7.92 -0.36
C SER A 22 -3.64 -8.35 0.75
N SER A 23 -4.88 -8.68 0.36
CA SER A 23 -5.93 -9.18 1.26
C SER A 23 -5.66 -10.61 1.69
N LEU A 24 -5.26 -11.49 0.77
CA LEU A 24 -4.90 -12.88 1.08
C LEU A 24 -3.72 -12.95 2.05
N LEU A 25 -2.75 -12.06 1.89
CA LEU A 25 -1.58 -11.96 2.76
C LEU A 25 -1.82 -11.15 4.05
N ASN A 26 -3.06 -10.68 4.28
CA ASN A 26 -3.44 -9.87 5.46
C ASN A 26 -2.50 -8.67 5.71
N THR A 27 -2.05 -8.01 4.64
CA THR A 27 -1.18 -6.83 4.75
C THR A 27 -1.90 -5.61 5.31
N ASN A 28 -3.24 -5.64 5.37
CA ASN A 28 -4.11 -4.55 5.80
C ASN A 28 -3.83 -3.23 5.05
N LEU A 29 -3.51 -3.31 3.76
CA LEU A 29 -3.38 -2.14 2.89
C LEU A 29 -4.72 -1.92 2.17
N ASP A 30 -5.29 -0.73 2.31
CA ASP A 30 -6.44 -0.32 1.49
C ASP A 30 -5.98 -0.01 0.06
N ARG A 31 -6.93 0.04 -0.88
CA ARG A 31 -6.67 0.26 -2.31
C ARG A 31 -5.88 1.55 -2.59
N GLN A 32 -6.12 2.61 -1.81
CA GLN A 32 -5.44 3.88 -2.01
C GLN A 32 -3.99 3.80 -1.54
N SER A 33 -3.76 3.25 -0.34
CA SER A 33 -2.42 2.99 0.18
C SER A 33 -1.59 2.09 -0.73
N LEU A 34 -2.19 1.04 -1.28
CA LEU A 34 -1.55 0.15 -2.24
C LEU A 34 -1.15 0.90 -3.53
N SER A 35 -2.02 1.75 -4.06
CA SER A 35 -1.72 2.57 -5.24
C SER A 35 -0.55 3.53 -5.00
N TYR A 36 -0.45 4.11 -3.80
CA TYR A 36 0.72 4.91 -3.42
C TYR A 36 1.99 4.07 -3.36
N CYS A 37 1.94 2.87 -2.78
CA CYS A 37 3.09 1.98 -2.72
C CYS A 37 3.60 1.62 -4.13
N VAL A 38 2.68 1.27 -5.04
CA VAL A 38 3.02 1.00 -6.45
C VAL A 38 3.67 2.23 -7.10
N SER A 39 3.08 3.41 -6.93
CA SER A 39 3.63 4.66 -7.48
C SER A 39 5.04 4.95 -6.96
N LEU A 40 5.28 4.77 -5.66
CA LEU A 40 6.59 4.98 -5.05
C LEU A 40 7.63 3.99 -5.59
N ILE A 41 7.26 2.72 -5.72
CA ILE A 41 8.13 1.67 -6.26
C ILE A 41 8.45 1.95 -7.74
N GLU A 42 7.47 2.38 -8.54
CA GLU A 42 7.67 2.79 -9.93
C GLU A 42 8.60 4.01 -10.06
N ASN A 43 8.66 4.87 -9.03
CA ASN A 43 9.61 5.99 -8.95
C ASN A 43 10.99 5.58 -8.38
N GLY A 44 11.25 4.28 -8.18
CA GLY A 44 12.55 3.76 -7.77
C GLY A 44 12.74 3.62 -6.26
N VAL A 45 11.68 3.75 -5.45
CA VAL A 45 11.75 3.46 -4.01
C VAL A 45 11.91 1.96 -3.79
N ASN A 46 12.85 1.58 -2.91
CA ASN A 46 13.05 0.18 -2.53
C ASN A 46 11.82 -0.36 -1.74
N PRO A 47 11.24 -1.51 -2.14
CA PRO A 47 10.03 -2.05 -1.52
C PRO A 47 10.25 -2.52 -0.07
N ASP A 48 11.41 -3.08 0.27
CA ASP A 48 11.71 -3.54 1.64
C ASP A 48 11.86 -2.36 2.61
N ALA A 49 12.52 -1.29 2.16
CA ALA A 49 12.62 -0.04 2.91
C ALA A 49 11.25 0.59 3.14
N LEU A 50 10.42 0.64 2.08
CA LEU A 50 9.04 1.14 2.18
C LEU A 50 8.19 0.32 3.16
N ALA A 51 8.28 -1.00 3.11
CA ALA A 51 7.58 -1.88 4.04
C ALA A 51 8.01 -1.64 5.50
N THR A 52 9.31 -1.38 5.73
CA THR A 52 9.83 -1.05 7.06
C THR A 52 9.22 0.26 7.58
N VAL A 53 9.17 1.30 6.75
CA VAL A 53 8.56 2.59 7.12
C VAL A 53 7.06 2.45 7.39
N ILE A 54 6.33 1.70 6.56
CA ILE A 54 4.89 1.47 6.77
C ILE A 54 4.63 0.77 8.11
N LYS A 55 5.45 -0.23 8.48
CA LYS A 55 5.34 -0.91 9.77
C LYS A 55 5.62 0.05 10.94
N ASP A 56 6.72 0.79 10.88
CA ASP A 56 7.10 1.76 11.91
C ASP A 56 6.02 2.85 12.11
N LEU A 57 5.43 3.38 11.03
CA LEU A 57 4.34 4.35 11.12
C LEU A 57 3.08 3.74 11.75
N ARG A 58 2.74 2.49 11.42
CA ARG A 58 1.59 1.79 12.03
C ARG A 58 1.81 1.51 13.50
N ASP A 59 3.01 1.11 13.88
CA ASP A 59 3.36 0.84 15.27
C ASP A 59 3.25 2.12 16.11
N ARG A 60 3.75 3.26 15.59
CA ARG A 60 3.64 4.57 16.24
C ARG A 60 2.20 5.06 16.35
N ASN A 61 1.41 4.90 15.29
CA ASN A 61 0.00 5.31 15.29
C ASN A 61 -0.92 4.35 16.07
N GLY A 62 -0.49 3.10 16.29
CA GLY A 62 -1.19 2.10 17.09
C GLY A 62 -1.10 2.34 18.60
N VAL A 63 -0.26 3.27 19.08
CA VAL A 63 -0.13 3.66 20.50
C VAL A 63 -1.14 4.74 20.91
N ALA A 64 -2.39 4.64 20.44
CA ALA A 64 -3.45 5.58 20.77
C ALA A 64 -4.71 4.92 21.36
N THR A 65 -4.59 3.78 22.05
CA THR A 65 -5.63 3.27 22.96
C THR A 65 -5.00 2.37 24.02
N GLU A 66 -4.68 2.94 25.19
CA GLU A 66 -4.93 2.40 26.54
C GLU A 66 -4.06 3.16 27.56
N PRO A 67 -4.66 3.86 28.55
CA PRO A 67 -3.91 4.34 29.70
C PRO A 67 -3.49 3.11 30.51
N ARG A 68 -2.17 2.87 30.61
CA ARG A 68 -1.61 1.95 31.60
C ARG A 68 -1.79 2.58 32.98
N GLU A 69 -2.95 2.32 33.59
CA GLU A 69 -3.15 2.57 35.01
C GLU A 69 -2.25 1.61 35.79
N LYS A 70 -1.58 2.17 36.80
CA LYS A 70 -0.54 1.51 37.60
C LYS A 70 -1.11 0.51 38.59
#